data_AF-A0A7L6BJG5-F1
#
_entry.id   AF-A0A7L6BJG5-F1
#
_cell.length_a   1.000
_cell.length_b   1.000
_cell.length_c   1.000
_cell.angle_alpha   90.00
_cell.angle_beta   90.00
_cell.angle_gamma   90.00
#
_symmetry.space_group_name_H-M   'P 1'
#
loop_
_entity.id
_entity.type
_entity.pdbx_description
1 polymer ?
#
loop_
_entity_poly.entity_id
_entity_poly.type
_entity_poly.pdbx_seq_one_letter_code
_entity_poly.pdbx_strand_id
1 'polypeptide(L)'
;MGSSGGAGKDTVANYIKDNLFNGRAVKHALGEPIHELAEQFAGDKVQRHHLQDLGESIRSIFGHEAWINLLDEKYGGIDVPLIIPDIRKLLEYSHYCIEKEFKPLYVYTDPEIAKKRLKDRDGGYNEEDLGKNIERQMDFLQDYGRKQFPERFVTQLNAPYPFGEIYVIDNSGSLQDTYRQLNEWWELIHE
;
A
#
# COMPACT_ATOMS: atom_id res chain seq x y z
N MET A 1 0.66 2.94 -2.88
CA MET A 1 -0.02 3.07 -1.56
C MET A 1 0.74 2.26 -0.53
N GLY A 2 0.95 2.83 0.65
CA GLY A 2 1.48 2.12 1.82
C GLY A 2 0.39 1.97 2.89
N SER A 3 0.47 0.95 3.74
CA SER A 3 -0.41 0.79 4.88
C SER A 3 0.18 -0.16 5.92
N SER A 4 -0.32 -0.09 7.16
CA SER A 4 -0.17 -1.19 8.11
C SER A 4 -1.08 -2.38 7.73
N GLY A 5 -0.78 -3.57 8.25
CA GLY A 5 -1.64 -4.75 8.08
C GLY A 5 -3.04 -4.52 8.67
N GLY A 6 -4.09 -4.90 7.94
CA GLY A 6 -5.48 -4.73 8.41
C GLY A 6 -6.09 -3.34 8.18
N ALA A 7 -5.35 -2.40 7.58
CA ALA A 7 -5.80 -1.04 7.35
C ALA A 7 -6.86 -0.86 6.23
N GLY A 8 -7.18 -1.92 5.49
CA GLY A 8 -8.18 -1.85 4.41
C GLY A 8 -7.65 -1.25 3.10
N LYS A 9 -6.35 -1.39 2.82
CA LYS A 9 -5.72 -0.94 1.57
C LYS A 9 -6.42 -1.44 0.30
N ASP A 10 -6.92 -2.68 0.32
CA ASP A 10 -7.63 -3.24 -0.84
C ASP A 10 -8.99 -2.58 -1.05
N THR A 11 -9.69 -2.23 0.03
CA THR A 11 -10.93 -1.46 -0.02
C THR A 11 -10.69 -0.10 -0.67
N VAL A 12 -9.64 0.60 -0.25
CA VAL A 12 -9.23 1.89 -0.83
C VAL A 12 -8.86 1.73 -2.30
N ALA A 13 -8.00 0.76 -2.63
CA ALA A 13 -7.56 0.52 -4.01
C ALA A 13 -8.73 0.21 -4.95
N ASN A 14 -9.68 -0.61 -4.50
CA ASN A 14 -10.86 -0.95 -5.29
C ASN A 14 -11.77 0.27 -5.46
N TYR A 15 -11.96 1.09 -4.42
CA TYR A 15 -12.75 2.32 -4.55
C TYR A 15 -12.16 3.28 -5.59
N ILE A 16 -10.85 3.52 -5.52
CA ILE A 16 -10.13 4.38 -6.47
C ILE A 16 -10.32 3.85 -7.90
N LYS A 17 -10.10 2.56 -8.11
CA LYS A 17 -10.28 1.92 -9.41
C LYS A 17 -11.71 2.08 -9.94
N ASP A 18 -12.69 1.65 -9.16
CA ASP A 18 -14.06 1.45 -9.64
C ASP A 18 -14.83 2.77 -9.72
N ASN A 19 -14.56 3.73 -8.83
CA ASN A 19 -15.33 4.96 -8.69
C ASN A 19 -14.59 6.20 -9.21
N LEU A 20 -13.31 6.37 -8.88
CA LEU A 20 -12.56 7.57 -9.28
C LEU A 20 -12.05 7.46 -10.71
N PHE A 21 -11.59 6.28 -11.09
CA PHE A 21 -11.16 5.98 -12.46
C PHE A 21 -12.25 5.36 -13.34
N ASN A 22 -13.47 5.16 -12.82
CA ASN A 22 -14.59 4.52 -13.52
C ASN A 22 -14.21 3.15 -14.13
N GLY A 23 -13.46 2.34 -13.38
CA GLY A 23 -13.03 1.01 -13.77
C GLY A 23 -11.86 0.96 -14.77
N ARG A 24 -11.35 2.11 -15.23
CA ARG A 24 -10.26 2.16 -16.22
C ARG A 24 -8.87 1.90 -15.64
N ALA A 25 -8.70 2.05 -14.33
CA ALA A 25 -7.43 1.78 -13.69
C ALA A 25 -7.17 0.28 -13.55
N VAL A 26 -5.90 -0.09 -13.60
CA VAL A 26 -5.42 -1.43 -13.25
C VAL A 26 -4.76 -1.40 -11.88
N LYS A 27 -4.95 -2.48 -11.12
CA LYS A 27 -4.34 -2.65 -9.80
C LYS A 27 -3.34 -3.80 -9.89
N HIS A 28 -2.08 -3.52 -9.63
CA HIS A 28 -1.02 -4.53 -9.61
C HIS A 28 -0.14 -4.37 -8.38
N ALA A 29 -0.03 -5.47 -7.64
CA ALA A 29 0.79 -5.54 -6.45
C ALA A 29 2.22 -6.00 -6.79
N LEU A 30 3.23 -5.42 -6.13
CA LEU A 30 4.61 -5.91 -6.19
C LEU A 30 4.73 -7.36 -5.69
N GLY A 31 3.83 -7.76 -4.79
CA GLY A 31 3.75 -9.12 -4.27
C GLY A 31 3.06 -10.15 -5.19
N GLU A 32 2.39 -9.75 -6.28
CA GLU A 32 1.70 -10.71 -7.18
C GLU A 32 2.65 -11.82 -7.69
N PRO A 33 3.84 -11.50 -8.25
CA PRO A 33 4.80 -12.52 -8.70
C PRO A 33 5.31 -13.43 -7.57
N ILE A 34 5.35 -12.94 -6.33
CA ILE A 34 5.75 -13.75 -5.17
C ILE A 34 4.73 -14.85 -4.92
N HIS A 35 3.43 -14.50 -4.98
CA HIS A 35 2.35 -15.47 -4.86
C HIS A 35 2.38 -16.48 -6.01
N GLU A 36 2.51 -16.01 -7.25
CA GLU A 36 2.57 -16.88 -8.43
C GLU A 36 3.72 -17.90 -8.33
N LEU A 37 4.92 -17.45 -7.95
CA LEU A 37 6.07 -18.34 -7.74
C LEU A 37 5.84 -19.30 -6.58
N ALA A 38 5.39 -18.82 -5.43
CA ALA A 38 5.22 -19.66 -4.26
C ALA A 38 4.16 -20.75 -4.49
N GLU A 39 3.05 -20.42 -5.13
CA GLU A 39 1.98 -21.36 -5.45
C GLU A 39 2.39 -22.39 -6.51
N GLN A 40 3.27 -22.04 -7.45
CA GLN A 40 3.81 -23.00 -8.43
C GLN A 40 4.66 -24.10 -7.78
N PHE A 41 5.36 -23.79 -6.69
CA PHE A 41 6.27 -24.75 -6.03
C PHE A 41 5.65 -25.41 -4.79
N ALA A 42 4.54 -24.88 -4.26
CA ALA A 42 3.90 -25.42 -3.06
C ALA A 42 2.85 -26.48 -3.40
N GLY A 43 2.89 -27.61 -2.69
CA GLY A 43 1.83 -28.62 -2.74
C GLY A 43 0.60 -28.28 -1.86
N ASP A 44 0.75 -27.31 -0.96
CA ASP A 44 -0.23 -26.88 0.03
C ASP A 44 -0.35 -25.35 0.08
N LYS A 45 -1.33 -24.83 0.82
CA LYS A 45 -1.53 -23.39 1.02
C LYS A 45 -0.27 -22.73 1.62
N VAL A 46 0.32 -21.81 0.87
CA VAL A 46 1.51 -21.06 1.29
C VAL A 46 1.16 -20.13 2.45
N GLN A 47 1.93 -20.23 3.54
CA GLN A 47 1.81 -19.33 4.68
C GLN A 47 2.48 -17.97 4.42
N ARG A 48 1.98 -16.92 5.08
CA ARG A 48 2.46 -15.54 4.90
C ARG A 48 3.97 -15.39 5.09
N HIS A 49 4.52 -16.03 6.11
CA HIS A 49 5.95 -15.92 6.41
C HIS A 49 6.83 -16.47 5.27
N HIS A 50 6.41 -17.56 4.60
CA HIS A 50 7.11 -18.10 3.43
C HIS A 50 7.13 -17.11 2.26
N LEU A 51 6.02 -16.37 2.03
CA LEU A 51 5.95 -15.35 0.97
C LEU A 51 6.92 -14.20 1.25
N GLN A 52 6.99 -13.74 2.50
CA GLN A 52 7.93 -12.70 2.90
C GLN A 52 9.38 -13.16 2.71
N ASP A 53 9.69 -14.39 3.12
CA ASP A 53 11.04 -14.96 3.01
C ASP A 53 11.46 -15.16 1.54
N LEU A 54 10.54 -15.63 0.68
CA LEU A 54 10.77 -15.71 -0.76
C LEU A 54 11.00 -14.32 -1.37
N GLY A 55 10.17 -13.35 -0.99
CA GLY A 55 10.26 -11.97 -1.44
C GLY A 55 11.62 -11.33 -1.16
N GLU A 56 12.13 -11.47 0.06
CA GLU A 56 13.44 -10.95 0.46
C GLU A 56 14.60 -11.76 -0.15
N SER A 57 14.45 -13.09 -0.29
CA SER A 57 15.47 -13.94 -0.90
C SER A 57 15.72 -13.56 -2.36
N ILE A 58 14.67 -13.31 -3.14
CA ILE A 58 14.81 -12.86 -4.54
C ILE A 58 15.49 -11.50 -4.61
N ARG A 59 15.18 -10.58 -3.69
CA ARG A 59 15.90 -9.30 -3.60
C ARG A 59 17.38 -9.49 -3.30
N SER A 60 17.72 -10.43 -2.42
CA SER A 60 19.11 -10.72 -2.07
C SER A 60 19.90 -11.36 -3.22
N ILE A 61 19.25 -12.15 -4.08
CA ILE A 61 19.91 -12.89 -5.17
C ILE A 61 20.00 -12.06 -6.45
N PHE A 62 18.90 -11.41 -6.84
CA PHE A 62 18.76 -10.74 -8.14
C PHE A 62 18.83 -9.21 -8.03
N GLY A 63 18.98 -8.67 -6.82
CA GLY A 63 19.06 -7.25 -6.54
C GLY A 63 17.80 -6.67 -5.91
N HIS A 64 17.97 -5.61 -5.10
CA HIS A 64 16.89 -5.00 -4.34
C HIS A 64 15.75 -4.45 -5.22
N GLU A 65 16.02 -4.18 -6.50
CA GLU A 65 15.08 -3.68 -7.51
C GLU A 65 14.28 -4.78 -8.23
N ALA A 66 14.53 -6.08 -7.96
CA ALA A 66 13.94 -7.18 -8.74
C ALA A 66 12.41 -7.06 -8.94
N TRP A 67 11.65 -6.85 -7.88
CA TRP A 67 10.19 -6.69 -7.98
C TRP A 67 9.76 -5.38 -8.67
N ILE A 68 10.57 -4.32 -8.60
CA ILE A 68 10.32 -3.06 -9.33
C ILE A 68 10.49 -3.32 -10.83
N ASN A 69 11.62 -3.91 -11.22
CA ASN A 69 11.94 -4.20 -12.62
C ASN A 69 10.89 -5.09 -13.29
N LEU A 70 10.40 -6.11 -12.57
CA LEU A 70 9.34 -6.99 -13.08
C LEU A 70 8.00 -6.25 -13.31
N LEU A 71 7.61 -5.37 -12.39
CA LEU A 71 6.37 -4.60 -12.54
C LEU A 71 6.51 -3.58 -13.68
N ASP A 72 7.67 -2.92 -13.76
CA ASP A 72 8.02 -1.98 -14.81
C ASP A 72 8.06 -2.59 -16.21
N GLU A 73 8.65 -3.76 -16.36
CA GLU A 73 8.68 -4.48 -17.64
C GLU A 73 7.27 -4.80 -18.12
N LYS A 74 6.39 -5.20 -17.20
CA LYS A 74 5.02 -5.62 -17.51
C LYS A 74 4.07 -4.44 -17.74
N TYR A 75 4.27 -3.34 -17.03
CA TYR A 75 3.28 -2.25 -16.94
C TYR A 75 3.82 -0.85 -17.25
N GLY A 76 5.12 -0.68 -17.45
CA GLY A 76 5.74 0.65 -17.68
C GLY A 76 5.27 1.34 -18.96
N GLY A 77 4.74 0.60 -19.93
CA GLY A 77 4.25 1.12 -21.22
C GLY A 77 2.73 1.14 -21.37
N ILE A 78 1.95 0.87 -20.31
CA ILE A 78 0.49 0.84 -20.44
C ILE A 78 -0.09 2.26 -20.41
N ASP A 79 -1.02 2.54 -21.32
CA ASP A 79 -1.76 3.81 -21.35
C ASP A 79 -3.04 3.73 -20.51
N VAL A 80 -2.91 3.22 -19.29
CA VAL A 80 -4.00 3.17 -18.29
C VAL A 80 -3.46 3.50 -16.90
N PRO A 81 -4.27 4.13 -16.04
CA PRO A 81 -3.84 4.45 -14.68
C PRO A 81 -3.48 3.19 -13.88
N LEU A 82 -2.32 3.21 -13.24
CA LEU A 82 -1.79 2.10 -12.47
C LEU A 82 -1.87 2.39 -10.97
N ILE A 83 -2.45 1.45 -10.22
CA ILE A 83 -2.55 1.48 -8.76
C ILE A 83 -1.66 0.39 -8.18
N ILE A 84 -0.66 0.78 -7.39
CA ILE A 84 0.24 -0.14 -6.68
C ILE A 84 -0.11 -0.13 -5.19
N PRO A 85 -0.82 -1.15 -4.66
CA PRO A 85 -1.41 -1.11 -3.32
C PRO A 85 -0.47 -1.54 -2.18
N ASP A 86 0.74 -2.02 -2.47
CA ASP A 86 1.58 -2.72 -1.51
C ASP A 86 3.04 -2.23 -1.46
N ILE A 87 3.24 -0.91 -1.55
CA ILE A 87 4.53 -0.28 -1.30
C ILE A 87 4.90 -0.49 0.18
N ARG A 88 6.05 -1.14 0.42
CA ARG A 88 6.56 -1.51 1.74
C ARG A 88 8.01 -1.07 1.98
N LYS A 89 8.77 -0.77 0.92
CA LYS A 89 10.18 -0.37 1.01
C LYS A 89 10.38 1.08 0.57
N LEU A 90 11.38 1.75 1.14
CA LEU A 90 11.79 3.10 0.72
C LEU A 90 12.23 3.16 -0.74
N LEU A 91 12.88 2.11 -1.24
CA LEU A 91 13.31 2.01 -2.64
C LEU A 91 12.11 2.02 -3.60
N GLU A 92 11.04 1.30 -3.26
CA GLU A 92 9.79 1.28 -4.04
C GLU A 92 9.12 2.65 -4.00
N TYR A 93 9.11 3.31 -2.83
CA TYR A 93 8.60 4.69 -2.71
C TYR A 93 9.39 5.67 -3.57
N SER A 94 10.73 5.63 -3.50
CA SER A 94 11.62 6.47 -4.32
C SER A 94 11.30 6.31 -5.80
N HIS A 95 11.28 5.06 -6.27
CA HIS A 95 11.07 4.77 -7.66
C HIS A 95 9.68 5.21 -8.16
N TYR A 96 8.60 4.77 -7.52
CA TYR A 96 7.27 5.06 -8.04
C TYR A 96 6.81 6.49 -7.74
N CYS A 97 7.02 6.98 -6.52
CA CYS A 97 6.43 8.25 -6.10
C CYS A 97 7.30 9.45 -6.47
N ILE A 98 8.62 9.27 -6.58
CA ILE A 98 9.56 10.38 -6.85
C ILE A 98 10.02 10.37 -8.30
N GLU A 99 10.54 9.25 -8.79
CA GLU A 99 11.06 9.18 -10.17
C GLU A 99 9.92 9.10 -11.20
N LYS A 100 8.82 8.43 -10.87
CA LYS A 100 7.65 8.26 -11.76
C LYS A 100 6.44 9.13 -11.40
N GLU A 101 6.59 9.99 -10.39
CA GLU A 101 5.56 10.96 -10.00
C GLU A 101 4.19 10.35 -9.62
N PHE A 102 4.16 9.08 -9.17
CA PHE A 102 2.93 8.48 -8.66
C PHE A 102 2.46 9.28 -7.45
N LYS A 103 1.15 9.50 -7.35
CA LYS A 103 0.55 10.19 -6.21
C LYS A 103 0.56 9.28 -4.97
N PRO A 104 1.36 9.58 -3.94
CA PRO A 104 1.49 8.69 -2.81
C PRO A 104 0.29 8.84 -1.85
N LEU A 105 -0.21 7.69 -1.41
CA LEU A 105 -1.32 7.61 -0.46
C LEU A 105 -1.00 6.56 0.60
N TYR A 106 -1.21 6.92 1.86
CA TYR A 106 -1.03 6.07 3.03
C TYR A 106 -2.39 5.79 3.66
N VAL A 107 -2.73 4.51 3.80
CA VAL A 107 -3.98 4.09 4.44
C VAL A 107 -3.68 3.79 5.90
N TYR A 108 -4.19 4.65 6.78
CA TYR A 108 -4.08 4.50 8.22
C TYR A 108 -5.32 3.80 8.79
N THR A 109 -5.14 3.05 9.85
CA THR A 109 -6.23 2.56 10.71
C THR A 109 -5.68 2.45 12.12
N ASP A 110 -6.51 2.81 13.09
CA ASP A 110 -6.23 2.60 14.51
C ASP A 110 -5.74 1.16 14.77
N PRO A 111 -4.62 0.97 15.49
CA PRO A 111 -4.04 -0.35 15.71
C PRO A 111 -5.00 -1.39 16.33
N GLU A 112 -5.88 -0.97 17.25
CA GLU A 112 -6.82 -1.88 17.89
C GLU A 112 -7.94 -2.29 16.94
N ILE A 113 -8.38 -1.37 16.08
CA ILE A 113 -9.33 -1.67 14.99
C ILE A 113 -8.69 -2.62 13.97
N ALA A 114 -7.44 -2.38 13.59
CA ALA A 114 -6.71 -3.24 12.64
C ALA A 114 -6.55 -4.67 13.18
N LYS A 115 -6.14 -4.83 14.46
CA LYS A 115 -6.06 -6.14 15.13
C LYS A 115 -7.41 -6.86 15.15
N LYS A 116 -8.48 -6.14 15.50
CA LYS A 116 -9.84 -6.70 15.50
C LYS A 116 -10.24 -7.21 14.10
N ARG A 117 -10.02 -6.41 13.06
CA ARG A 117 -10.31 -6.80 11.67
C ARG A 117 -9.52 -8.04 11.23
N LEU A 118 -8.25 -8.13 11.60
CA LEU A 118 -7.42 -9.31 11.30
C LEU A 118 -7.94 -10.55 12.04
N LYS A 119 -8.29 -10.42 13.32
CA LYS A 119 -8.84 -11.53 14.11
C LYS A 119 -10.18 -12.02 13.53
N ASP A 120 -11.06 -11.10 13.15
CA ASP A 120 -12.38 -11.43 12.59
C ASP A 120 -12.28 -12.09 11.21
N ARG A 121 -11.34 -11.65 10.36
CA ARG A 121 -11.17 -12.17 8.99
C ARG A 121 -10.37 -13.47 8.93
N ASP A 122 -9.27 -13.53 9.68
CA ASP A 122 -8.24 -14.57 9.52
C ASP A 122 -8.23 -15.57 10.69
N GLY A 123 -9.14 -15.44 11.66
CA GLY A 123 -9.25 -16.30 12.85
C GLY A 123 -8.17 -16.04 13.92
N GLY A 124 -7.32 -15.04 13.69
CA GLY A 124 -6.17 -14.66 14.51
C GLY A 124 -5.14 -13.92 13.66
N TYR A 125 -4.10 -13.39 14.31
CA TYR A 125 -2.92 -12.87 13.62
C TYR A 125 -1.69 -13.40 14.34
N ASN A 126 -0.64 -13.74 13.58
CA ASN A 126 0.65 -14.06 14.19
C ASN A 126 1.39 -12.74 14.45
N GLU A 127 1.64 -12.43 15.73
CA GLU A 127 2.37 -11.22 16.13
C GLU A 127 3.79 -11.19 15.55
N GLU A 128 4.41 -12.34 15.35
CA GLU A 128 5.74 -12.45 14.77
C GLU A 128 5.77 -12.01 13.29
N ASP A 129 4.69 -12.25 12.54
CA ASP A 129 4.59 -11.87 11.12
C ASP A 129 4.43 -10.35 10.93
N LEU A 130 3.82 -9.67 11.90
CA LEU A 130 3.73 -8.20 11.96
C LEU A 130 5.06 -7.56 12.38
N GLY A 131 5.97 -8.35 12.96
CA GLY A 131 7.26 -7.88 13.47
C GLY A 131 8.41 -7.93 12.48
N LYS A 132 8.23 -8.57 11.31
CA LYS A 132 9.30 -8.71 10.32
C LYS A 132 9.70 -7.37 9.70
N ASN A 133 11.00 -7.20 9.48
CA ASN A 133 11.66 -5.96 9.03
C ASN A 133 11.03 -5.35 7.75
N ILE A 134 10.51 -6.18 6.83
CA ILE A 134 9.83 -5.70 5.62
C ILE A 134 8.60 -4.82 5.91
N GLU A 135 7.85 -5.11 6.97
CA GLU A 135 6.64 -4.35 7.29
C GLU A 135 6.96 -3.03 8.00
N ARG A 136 8.19 -2.87 8.51
CA ARG A 136 8.57 -1.76 9.38
C ARG A 136 9.33 -0.63 8.71
N GLN A 137 9.81 -0.80 7.47
CA GLN A 137 10.63 0.22 6.82
C GLN A 137 9.90 1.55 6.60
N MET A 138 8.57 1.52 6.51
CA MET A 138 7.74 2.71 6.36
C MET A 138 7.06 3.13 7.68
N ASP A 139 7.33 2.46 8.82
CA ASP A 139 6.65 2.76 10.09
C ASP A 139 6.98 4.14 10.63
N PHE A 140 8.17 4.67 10.33
CA PHE A 140 8.56 6.03 10.69
C PHE A 140 7.60 7.09 10.14
N LEU A 141 6.81 6.78 9.11
CA LEU A 141 5.75 7.67 8.63
C LEU A 141 4.71 7.95 9.72
N GLN A 142 4.46 7.00 10.62
CA GLN A 142 3.49 7.14 11.71
C GLN A 142 3.95 8.13 12.80
N ASP A 143 5.26 8.40 12.87
CA ASP A 143 5.84 9.33 13.83
C ASP A 143 5.65 10.80 13.42
N TYR A 144 5.36 11.06 12.14
CA TYR A 144 5.02 12.40 11.68
C TYR A 144 3.58 12.75 12.04
N GLY A 145 3.37 14.02 12.39
CA GLY A 145 2.03 14.57 12.56
C GLY A 145 1.26 14.60 11.24
N ARG A 146 -0.02 14.98 11.32
CA ARG A 146 -0.87 15.22 10.14
C ARG A 146 -1.12 16.71 9.96
N LYS A 147 -0.97 17.18 8.72
CA LYS A 147 -1.43 18.48 8.27
C LYS A 147 -2.89 18.36 7.86
N GLN A 148 -3.75 19.14 8.52
CA GLN A 148 -5.17 19.24 8.18
C GLN A 148 -5.38 20.27 7.08
N PHE A 149 -6.23 19.96 6.10
CA PHE A 149 -6.73 20.96 5.15
C PHE A 149 -8.02 21.60 5.69
N PRO A 150 -8.21 22.92 5.53
CA PRO A 150 -9.46 23.57 5.94
C PRO A 150 -10.68 22.89 5.29
N GLU A 151 -11.70 22.61 6.09
CA GLU A 151 -12.99 22.04 5.63
C GLU A 151 -12.93 20.67 4.94
N ARG A 152 -11.78 19.98 5.00
CA ARG A 152 -11.60 18.63 4.46
C ARG A 152 -11.34 17.63 5.58
N PHE A 153 -11.63 16.37 5.32
CA PHE A 153 -11.39 15.20 6.16
C PHE A 153 -10.08 14.50 5.78
N VAL A 154 -9.72 14.51 4.50
CA VAL A 154 -8.40 14.02 4.06
C VAL A 154 -7.30 14.84 4.74
N THR A 155 -6.21 14.16 5.10
CA THR A 155 -5.03 14.81 5.69
C THR A 155 -3.80 14.51 4.86
N GLN A 156 -2.73 15.26 5.09
CA GLN A 156 -1.41 15.04 4.49
C GLN A 156 -0.38 14.86 5.60
N LEU A 157 0.68 14.11 5.33
CA LEU A 157 1.75 13.93 6.28
C LEU A 157 2.47 15.27 6.54
N ASN A 158 2.64 15.65 7.80
CA ASN A 158 3.44 16.80 8.19
C ASN A 158 4.92 16.40 8.29
N ALA A 159 5.53 16.17 7.14
CA ALA A 159 6.90 15.70 6.98
C ALA A 159 7.64 16.54 5.92
N PRO A 160 8.98 16.59 5.96
CA PRO A 160 9.76 17.21 4.89
C PRO A 160 9.57 16.44 3.56
N TYR A 161 9.85 17.12 2.44
CA TYR A 161 9.98 16.46 1.14
C TYR A 161 11.02 15.34 1.22
N PRO A 162 10.76 14.15 0.65
CA PRO A 162 9.61 13.82 -0.21
C PRO A 162 8.35 13.31 0.50
N PHE A 163 8.38 13.08 1.81
CA PHE A 163 7.28 12.44 2.54
C PHE A 163 6.11 13.38 2.81
N GLY A 164 6.34 14.69 2.76
CA GLY A 164 5.28 15.71 2.84
C GLY A 164 4.23 15.60 1.73
N GLU A 165 4.52 14.89 0.63
CA GLU A 165 3.57 14.67 -0.47
C GLU A 165 2.55 13.55 -0.19
N ILE A 166 2.72 12.79 0.90
CA ILE A 166 1.88 11.63 1.21
C ILE A 166 0.54 12.08 1.79
N TYR A 167 -0.54 11.78 1.08
CA TYR A 167 -1.90 11.91 1.63
C TYR A 167 -2.23 10.74 2.54
N VAL A 168 -2.93 11.00 3.63
CA VAL A 168 -3.32 10.01 4.63
C VAL A 168 -4.83 9.86 4.63
N ILE A 169 -5.28 8.63 4.37
CA ILE A 169 -6.68 8.22 4.45
C ILE A 169 -6.88 7.44 5.74
N ASP A 170 -7.69 7.98 6.66
CA ASP A 170 -8.01 7.36 7.93
C ASP A 170 -9.22 6.44 7.81
N ASN A 171 -8.97 5.13 7.84
CA ASN A 171 -9.97 4.08 7.78
C ASN A 171 -10.28 3.47 9.16
N SER A 172 -10.13 4.26 10.23
CA SER A 172 -10.55 3.90 11.58
C SER A 172 -12.06 4.06 11.79
N GLY A 173 -12.68 4.97 11.05
CA GLY A 173 -14.11 5.28 11.13
C GLY A 173 -14.99 4.40 10.26
N SER A 174 -16.06 4.99 9.71
CA SER A 174 -16.96 4.29 8.80
C SER A 174 -16.37 4.21 7.39
N LEU A 175 -16.92 3.29 6.59
CA LEU A 175 -16.57 3.18 5.18
C LEU A 175 -16.97 4.45 4.39
N GLN A 176 -18.06 5.11 4.79
CA GLN A 176 -18.48 6.37 4.18
C GLN A 176 -17.47 7.50 4.43
N ASP A 177 -16.90 7.56 5.63
CA ASP A 177 -15.84 8.54 5.96
C ASP A 177 -14.59 8.29 5.13
N THR A 178 -14.24 7.02 4.91
CA THR A 178 -13.11 6.63 4.05
C THR A 178 -13.35 7.06 2.60
N TYR A 179 -14.54 6.81 2.07
CA TYR A 179 -14.89 7.21 0.69
C TYR A 179 -14.94 8.72 0.52
N ARG A 180 -15.44 9.46 1.53
CA ARG A 180 -15.40 10.92 1.53
C ARG A 180 -13.96 11.44 1.43
N GLN A 181 -13.05 10.93 2.25
CA GLN A 181 -11.63 11.31 2.21
C GLN A 181 -11.00 11.01 0.85
N LEU A 182 -11.37 9.89 0.20
CA LEU A 182 -10.87 9.55 -1.14
C LEU A 182 -11.36 10.50 -2.23
N ASN A 183 -12.62 10.94 -2.16
CA ASN A 183 -13.14 11.94 -3.10
C ASN A 183 -12.45 13.29 -2.90
N GLU A 184 -12.24 13.72 -1.65
CA GLU A 184 -11.52 14.96 -1.35
C GLU A 184 -10.05 14.90 -1.80
N TRP A 185 -9.37 13.76 -1.58
CA TRP A 185 -8.03 13.51 -2.13
C TRP A 185 -8.01 13.62 -3.65
N TRP A 186 -9.00 13.03 -4.31
CA TRP A 186 -9.10 13.03 -5.77
C TRP A 186 -9.24 14.43 -6.34
N GLU A 187 -10.05 15.28 -5.71
CA GLU A 187 -10.17 16.70 -6.07
C GLU A 187 -8.83 17.41 -5.91
N LEU A 188 -8.16 17.25 -4.75
CA LEU A 188 -6.89 17.95 -4.46
C LEU A 188 -5.76 17.64 -5.44
N ILE A 189 -5.69 16.43 -5.99
CA ILE A 189 -4.61 16.05 -6.93
C ILE A 189 -4.92 16.42 -8.39
N HIS A 190 -6.13 16.92 -8.68
CA HIS A 190 -6.58 17.36 -10.01
C HIS A 190 -6.92 18.86 -10.06
N GLU A 191 -6.77 19.60 -8.95
CA GLU A 191 -6.70 21.07 -8.93
C GLU A 191 -5.39 21.56 -9.57
#